data_AF-A0AAE4LJ46-F1
#
_entry.id   AF-A0AAE4LJ46-F1
#
_cell.length_a   1.000
_cell.length_b   1.000
_cell.length_c   1.000
_cell.angle_alpha   90.00
_cell.angle_beta   90.00
_cell.angle_gamma   90.00
#
_symmetry.space_group_name_H-M   'P 1'
#
loop_
_entity.id
_entity.type
_entity.pdbx_description
1 polymer ?
#
loop_
_entity_poly.entity_id
_entity_poly.type
_entity_poly.pdbx_seq_one_letter_code
_entity_poly.pdbx_strand_id
1 'polypeptide(L)'
;MHEAEQYLRNPETPYSLYIQYQGRRRRLFYNRDQNICGIIGIGRRRYGFGFGDWDNIEKIFKPAPDKDPEEINRRLIRKFQREAAKAGFTSPFIRKIQHADYSKDLYKNGITTGTSIDGQIITLEAVRKWCGKTTYRSFCEAVKNRTPFHSGRFDFRGYDGSLWVEPCDKDDGYHRVGDLTAGFSKEYRGCGNGYYYLLINEHTFIGCDID
;
A
#
# COMPACT_ATOMS: atom_id res chain seq x y z
N MET A 1 -24.00 -16.81 27.85
CA MET A 1 -23.02 -15.87 27.27
C MET A 1 -22.87 -16.21 25.81
N HIS A 2 -23.11 -15.26 24.91
CA HIS A 2 -23.14 -15.50 23.46
C HIS A 2 -21.73 -15.81 22.91
N GLU A 3 -21.60 -16.63 21.85
CA GLU A 3 -20.30 -17.03 21.27
C GLU A 3 -19.42 -15.81 20.92
N ALA A 4 -20.02 -14.76 20.35
CA ALA A 4 -19.33 -13.51 20.03
C ALA A 4 -18.78 -12.78 21.28
N GLU A 5 -19.50 -12.83 22.39
CA GLU A 5 -19.06 -12.21 23.65
C GLU A 5 -17.91 -13.00 24.27
N GLN A 6 -18.01 -14.34 24.27
CA GLN A 6 -16.94 -15.21 24.75
C GLN A 6 -15.64 -15.00 23.96
N TYR A 7 -15.74 -14.91 22.63
CA TYR A 7 -14.61 -14.60 21.76
C TYR A 7 -13.95 -13.26 22.10
N LEU A 8 -14.75 -12.22 22.34
CA LEU A 8 -14.23 -10.88 22.62
C LEU A 8 -13.58 -10.75 24.01
N ARG A 9 -14.07 -11.53 24.99
CA ARG A 9 -13.54 -11.54 26.36
C ARG A 9 -12.34 -12.46 26.55
N ASN A 10 -12.11 -13.41 25.65
CA ASN A 10 -10.96 -14.31 25.75
C ASN A 10 -9.65 -13.52 25.57
N PRO A 11 -8.69 -13.63 26.51
CA PRO A 11 -7.45 -12.89 26.44
C PRO A 11 -6.50 -13.30 25.30
N GLU A 12 -6.66 -14.52 24.76
CA GLU A 12 -5.85 -15.08 23.68
C GLU A 12 -6.33 -14.66 22.29
N THR A 13 -7.55 -14.11 22.19
CA THR A 13 -8.16 -13.71 20.91
C THR A 13 -8.14 -12.19 20.72
N PRO A 14 -8.07 -11.71 19.47
CA PRO A 14 -8.18 -10.29 19.14
C PRO A 14 -9.39 -9.58 19.77
N TYR A 15 -9.21 -8.33 20.17
CA TYR A 15 -10.25 -7.46 20.77
C TYR A 15 -11.37 -7.03 19.83
N SER A 16 -11.46 -7.58 18.63
CA SER A 16 -12.49 -7.19 17.68
C SER A 16 -12.94 -8.38 16.86
N LEU A 17 -14.23 -8.39 16.53
CA LEU A 17 -14.87 -9.46 15.79
C LEU A 17 -15.85 -8.86 14.80
N TYR A 18 -15.87 -9.39 13.58
CA TYR A 18 -16.90 -9.01 12.62
C TYR A 18 -18.11 -9.91 12.79
N ILE A 19 -19.29 -9.31 12.76
CA ILE A 19 -20.57 -9.98 12.82
C ILE A 19 -21.48 -9.47 11.71
N GLN A 20 -22.51 -10.24 11.39
CA GLN A 20 -23.66 -9.79 10.65
C GLN A 20 -24.74 -9.40 11.67
N TYR A 21 -25.20 -8.15 11.61
CA TYR A 21 -26.20 -7.59 12.53
C TYR A 21 -27.05 -6.56 11.77
N GLN A 22 -28.37 -6.72 11.85
CA GLN A 22 -29.35 -5.89 11.13
C GLN A 22 -29.10 -5.86 9.61
N GLY A 23 -28.84 -7.03 9.02
CA GLY A 23 -28.57 -7.18 7.60
C GLY A 23 -27.24 -6.57 7.13
N ARG A 24 -26.37 -6.11 8.04
CA ARG A 24 -25.08 -5.48 7.69
C ARG A 24 -23.90 -6.13 8.39
N ARG A 25 -22.75 -6.12 7.73
CA ARG A 25 -21.48 -6.48 8.35
C ARG A 25 -21.03 -5.36 9.30
N ARG A 26 -20.95 -5.68 10.59
CA ARG A 26 -20.59 -4.76 11.68
C ARG A 26 -19.36 -5.28 12.42
N ARG A 27 -18.62 -4.38 13.07
CA ARG A 27 -17.45 -4.72 13.88
C ARG A 27 -17.75 -4.48 15.35
N LEU A 28 -17.72 -5.54 16.14
CA LEU A 28 -17.67 -5.46 17.59
C LEU A 28 -16.24 -5.25 18.07
N PHE A 29 -16.09 -4.66 19.26
CA PHE A 29 -14.83 -4.52 19.95
C PHE A 29 -15.02 -4.73 21.46
N TYR A 30 -13.95 -5.10 22.14
CA TYR A 30 -13.89 -5.19 23.59
C TYR A 30 -12.90 -4.17 24.14
N ASN A 31 -13.38 -3.30 25.02
CA ASN A 31 -12.54 -2.38 25.77
C ASN A 31 -12.18 -3.02 27.11
N ARG A 32 -10.91 -3.42 27.29
CA ARG A 32 -10.42 -4.03 28.53
C ARG A 32 -10.45 -3.06 29.71
N ASP A 33 -10.11 -1.80 29.49
CA ASP A 33 -10.03 -0.79 30.55
C ASP A 33 -11.40 -0.52 31.19
N GLN A 34 -12.45 -0.59 30.37
CA GLN A 34 -13.83 -0.36 30.80
C GLN A 34 -14.62 -1.66 30.99
N ASN A 35 -14.04 -2.82 30.64
CA ASN A 35 -14.70 -4.13 30.63
C ASN A 35 -16.03 -4.16 29.83
N ILE A 36 -16.12 -3.39 28.74
CA ILE A 36 -17.34 -3.21 27.94
C ILE A 36 -17.12 -3.72 26.51
N CYS A 37 -18.10 -4.48 26.00
CA CYS A 37 -18.22 -4.77 24.58
C CYS A 37 -18.99 -3.66 23.87
N GLY A 38 -18.51 -3.26 22.70
CA GLY A 38 -19.13 -2.21 21.90
C GLY A 38 -19.20 -2.55 20.42
N ILE A 39 -20.00 -1.80 19.68
CA ILE A 39 -20.16 -1.88 18.23
C ILE A 39 -19.70 -0.58 17.60
N ILE A 40 -18.85 -0.67 16.57
CA ILE A 40 -18.40 0.50 15.84
C ILE A 40 -19.58 1.19 15.16
N GLY A 41 -19.64 2.53 15.32
CA GLY A 41 -20.65 3.35 14.69
C GLY A 41 -20.56 3.30 13.18
N ILE A 42 -21.69 3.36 12.50
CA ILE A 42 -21.73 3.38 11.03
C ILE A 42 -20.95 4.60 10.53
N GLY A 43 -20.02 4.39 9.58
CA GLY A 43 -19.14 5.44 9.05
C GLY A 43 -17.99 5.85 9.97
N ARG A 44 -17.85 5.25 11.16
CA ARG A 44 -16.75 5.52 12.10
C ARG A 44 -15.68 4.44 11.99
N ARG A 45 -14.42 4.81 12.31
CA ARG A 45 -13.27 3.87 12.32
C ARG A 45 -12.80 3.46 13.71
N ARG A 46 -12.96 4.34 14.71
CA ARG A 46 -12.37 4.18 16.05
C ARG A 46 -13.37 4.31 17.21
N TYR A 47 -14.58 4.77 16.94
CA TYR A 47 -15.59 5.04 17.98
C TYR A 47 -16.84 4.21 17.75
N GLY A 48 -17.49 3.85 18.86
CA GLY A 48 -18.67 3.01 18.86
C GLY A 48 -19.49 3.18 20.12
N PHE A 49 -20.54 2.39 20.24
CA PHE A 49 -21.49 2.40 21.34
C PHE A 49 -21.42 1.09 22.10
N GLY A 50 -21.83 1.07 23.37
CA GLY A 50 -22.01 -0.18 24.11
C GLY A 50 -22.94 -1.13 23.37
N PHE A 51 -22.58 -2.41 23.33
CA PHE A 51 -23.33 -3.43 22.62
C PHE A 51 -23.76 -4.52 23.60
N GLY A 52 -25.06 -4.75 23.68
CA GLY A 52 -25.66 -5.80 24.51
C GLY A 52 -26.72 -6.65 23.79
N ASP A 53 -26.95 -6.37 22.51
CA ASP A 53 -27.98 -7.02 21.70
C ASP A 53 -27.44 -8.29 21.02
N TRP A 54 -27.03 -9.25 21.85
CA TRP A 54 -26.31 -10.44 21.40
C TRP A 54 -27.20 -11.41 20.62
N ASP A 55 -28.48 -11.51 20.97
CA ASP A 55 -29.42 -12.49 20.39
C ASP A 55 -29.80 -12.17 18.93
N ASN A 56 -29.65 -10.92 18.51
CA ASN A 56 -29.91 -10.47 17.15
C ASN A 56 -28.69 -10.56 16.21
N ILE A 57 -27.63 -11.27 16.62
CA ILE A 57 -26.48 -11.54 15.75
C ILE A 57 -26.84 -12.66 14.78
N GLU A 58 -26.92 -12.32 13.48
CA GLU A 58 -27.27 -13.26 12.41
C GLU A 58 -26.12 -14.23 12.09
N LYS A 59 -24.87 -13.75 12.15
CA LYS A 59 -23.69 -14.54 11.79
C LYS A 59 -22.42 -13.99 12.43
N ILE A 60 -21.54 -14.86 12.87
CA ILE A 60 -20.18 -14.50 13.32
C ILE A 60 -19.18 -14.77 12.20
N PHE A 61 -18.36 -13.78 11.87
CA PHE A 61 -17.22 -13.95 10.97
C PHE A 61 -15.96 -14.20 11.80
N LYS A 62 -15.64 -15.48 12.03
CA LYS A 62 -14.38 -15.86 12.69
C LYS A 62 -13.20 -15.27 11.90
N PRO A 63 -12.19 -14.69 12.56
CA PRO A 63 -11.01 -14.21 11.86
C PRO A 63 -10.38 -15.37 11.11
N ALA A 64 -9.89 -15.09 9.90
CA ALA A 64 -9.10 -16.06 9.18
C ALA A 64 -7.88 -16.43 10.04
N PRO A 65 -7.40 -17.69 10.00
CA PRO A 65 -6.15 -18.04 10.65
C PRO A 65 -5.04 -17.09 10.20
N ASP A 66 -4.07 -16.87 11.08
CA ASP A 66 -2.87 -16.12 10.73
C ASP A 66 -2.28 -16.76 9.47
N LYS A 67 -2.19 -15.96 8.41
CA LYS A 67 -1.68 -16.47 7.14
C LYS A 67 -0.20 -16.71 7.31
N ASP A 68 0.23 -17.88 6.85
CA ASP A 68 1.64 -18.22 6.69
C ASP A 68 2.38 -17.04 6.02
N PRO A 69 3.45 -16.49 6.65
CA PRO A 69 4.25 -15.43 6.07
C PRO A 69 4.68 -15.70 4.62
N GLU A 70 4.93 -16.96 4.26
CA GLU A 70 5.24 -17.32 2.87
C GLU A 70 4.07 -17.06 1.94
N GLU A 71 2.84 -17.39 2.35
CA GLU A 71 1.65 -17.15 1.56
C GLU A 71 1.39 -15.64 1.39
N ILE A 72 1.66 -14.85 2.44
CA ILE A 72 1.59 -13.38 2.37
C ILE A 72 2.57 -12.86 1.32
N ASN A 73 3.83 -13.30 1.37
CA ASN A 73 4.87 -12.90 0.41
C ASN A 73 4.50 -13.29 -1.02
N ARG A 74 4.02 -14.52 -1.24
CA ARG A 74 3.54 -14.99 -2.56
C ARG A 74 2.40 -14.12 -3.09
N ARG A 75 1.44 -13.76 -2.23
CA ARG A 75 0.32 -12.87 -2.61
C ARG A 75 0.80 -11.45 -2.96
N LEU A 76 1.80 -10.93 -2.26
CA LEU A 76 2.39 -9.62 -2.56
C LEU A 76 3.15 -9.64 -3.90
N ILE A 77 3.97 -10.65 -4.15
CA ILE A 77 4.66 -10.82 -5.43
C ILE A 77 3.66 -10.88 -6.58
N ARG A 78 2.60 -11.72 -6.45
CA ARG A 78 1.51 -11.77 -7.45
C ARG A 78 0.81 -10.44 -7.66
N LYS A 79 0.69 -9.62 -6.62
CA LYS A 79 0.10 -8.28 -6.73
C LYS A 79 1.02 -7.37 -7.55
N PHE A 80 2.32 -7.35 -7.27
CA PHE A 80 3.26 -6.50 -7.99
C PHE A 80 3.47 -6.95 -9.42
N GLN A 81 3.54 -8.25 -9.69
CA GLN A 81 3.59 -8.78 -11.06
C GLN A 81 2.36 -8.37 -11.87
N ARG A 82 1.16 -8.42 -11.28
CA ARG A 82 -0.07 -7.95 -11.95
C ARG A 82 -0.05 -6.46 -12.25
N GLU A 83 0.55 -5.65 -11.39
CA GLU A 83 0.68 -4.21 -11.66
C GLU A 83 1.78 -3.92 -12.70
N ALA A 84 2.93 -4.60 -12.61
CA ALA A 84 4.03 -4.48 -13.58
C ALA A 84 3.63 -4.97 -14.98
N ALA A 85 2.74 -5.97 -15.09
CA ALA A 85 2.21 -6.44 -16.37
C ALA A 85 1.33 -5.41 -17.10
N LYS A 86 0.86 -4.35 -16.42
CA LYS A 86 0.07 -3.28 -17.03
C LYS A 86 0.93 -2.18 -17.66
N ALA A 87 2.24 -2.17 -17.41
CA ALA A 87 3.11 -1.10 -17.85
C ALA A 87 3.20 -1.03 -19.38
N GLY A 88 3.02 0.16 -19.94
CA GLY A 88 3.29 0.48 -21.36
C GLY A 88 4.74 0.89 -21.63
N PHE A 89 5.61 0.79 -20.65
CA PHE A 89 7.05 1.08 -20.76
C PHE A 89 7.88 -0.05 -20.14
N THR A 90 9.16 -0.11 -20.50
CA THR A 90 10.11 -1.05 -19.91
C THR A 90 10.99 -0.35 -18.90
N SER A 91 11.34 -1.05 -17.82
CA SER A 91 12.34 -0.59 -16.87
C SER A 91 13.03 -1.79 -16.23
N PRO A 92 14.27 -1.65 -15.70
CA PRO A 92 14.94 -2.72 -14.96
C PRO A 92 14.11 -3.19 -13.77
N PHE A 93 13.44 -2.26 -13.08
CA PHE A 93 12.60 -2.55 -11.93
C PHE A 93 11.35 -3.36 -12.30
N ILE A 94 10.67 -3.02 -13.40
CA ILE A 94 9.52 -3.79 -13.91
C ILE A 94 9.95 -5.22 -14.27
N ARG A 95 11.07 -5.38 -14.98
CA ARG A 95 11.62 -6.71 -15.31
C ARG A 95 11.93 -7.52 -14.05
N LYS A 96 12.54 -6.89 -13.05
CA LYS A 96 12.85 -7.54 -11.76
C LYS A 96 11.57 -8.05 -11.08
N ILE A 97 10.51 -7.26 -11.05
CA ILE A 97 9.22 -7.67 -10.48
C ILE A 97 8.60 -8.81 -11.30
N GLN A 98 8.62 -8.73 -12.63
CA GLN A 98 8.08 -9.75 -13.53
C GLN A 98 8.76 -11.11 -13.35
N HIS A 99 10.08 -11.13 -13.06
CA HIS A 99 10.86 -12.34 -12.82
C HIS A 99 11.01 -12.75 -11.34
N ALA A 100 10.25 -12.13 -10.44
CA ALA A 100 10.34 -12.41 -9.01
C ALA A 100 9.94 -13.86 -8.66
N ASP A 101 10.73 -14.45 -7.77
CA ASP A 101 10.63 -15.83 -7.29
C ASP A 101 9.70 -15.91 -6.07
N TYR A 102 8.69 -16.78 -6.15
CA TYR A 102 7.70 -17.01 -5.11
C TYR A 102 8.22 -17.70 -3.85
N SER A 103 9.40 -18.31 -3.90
CA SER A 103 10.07 -18.89 -2.73
C SER A 103 10.83 -17.85 -1.89
N LYS A 104 11.00 -16.64 -2.44
CA LYS A 104 11.71 -15.53 -1.81
C LYS A 104 10.72 -14.46 -1.36
N ASP A 105 11.09 -13.71 -0.33
CA ASP A 105 10.37 -12.49 0.06
C ASP A 105 10.72 -11.33 -0.91
N LEU A 106 10.08 -10.16 -0.72
CA LEU A 106 10.28 -8.99 -1.57
C LEU A 106 11.73 -8.46 -1.54
N TYR A 107 12.37 -8.54 -0.38
CA TYR A 107 13.75 -8.09 -0.18
C TYR A 107 14.74 -8.99 -0.93
N LYS A 108 14.63 -10.31 -0.77
CA LYS A 108 15.46 -11.30 -1.47
C LYS A 108 15.22 -11.32 -2.98
N ASN A 109 14.07 -10.82 -3.44
CA ASN A 109 13.81 -10.55 -4.86
C ASN A 109 14.37 -9.20 -5.34
N GLY A 110 14.92 -8.37 -4.44
CA GLY A 110 15.43 -7.04 -4.74
C GLY A 110 14.35 -6.05 -5.18
N ILE A 111 13.09 -6.32 -4.83
CA ILE A 111 11.94 -5.42 -5.08
C ILE A 111 11.89 -4.33 -4.01
N THR A 112 12.34 -4.67 -2.79
CA THR A 112 12.38 -3.77 -1.64
C THR A 112 13.71 -3.94 -0.89
N THR A 113 13.98 -3.09 0.11
CA THR A 113 15.29 -2.96 0.78
C THR A 113 15.25 -3.25 2.29
N GLY A 114 14.13 -3.72 2.82
CA GLY A 114 13.91 -4.09 4.21
C GLY A 114 13.32 -2.99 5.10
N THR A 115 12.75 -1.91 4.53
CA THR A 115 12.28 -0.74 5.28
C THR A 115 10.78 -0.69 5.55
N SER A 116 10.35 0.27 6.39
CA SER A 116 8.94 0.48 6.74
C SER A 116 8.01 0.86 5.57
N ILE A 117 8.56 1.28 4.42
CA ILE A 117 7.79 1.63 3.21
C ILE A 117 7.76 0.52 2.17
N ASP A 118 8.47 -0.57 2.42
CA ASP A 118 8.62 -1.67 1.48
C ASP A 118 7.28 -2.22 1.02
N GLY A 119 7.07 -2.16 -0.29
CA GLY A 119 5.84 -2.68 -0.88
C GLY A 119 4.59 -1.83 -0.63
N GLN A 120 4.75 -0.62 -0.05
CA GLN A 120 3.67 0.37 -0.04
C GLN A 120 3.39 0.79 -1.47
N ILE A 121 2.12 0.67 -1.87
CA ILE A 121 1.64 1.17 -3.14
C ILE A 121 1.04 2.55 -2.94
N ILE A 122 1.49 3.51 -3.74
CA ILE A 122 0.86 4.81 -3.89
C ILE A 122 0.43 4.99 -5.34
N THR A 123 -0.80 5.47 -5.53
CA THR A 123 -1.30 5.78 -6.87
C THR A 123 -0.92 7.20 -7.26
N LEU A 124 -0.68 7.42 -8.55
CA LEU A 124 -0.46 8.76 -9.09
C LEU A 124 -1.64 9.70 -8.79
N GLU A 125 -2.86 9.16 -8.72
CA GLU A 125 -4.05 9.93 -8.32
C GLU A 125 -3.98 10.42 -6.87
N ALA A 126 -3.40 9.63 -5.96
CA ALA A 126 -3.16 10.08 -4.58
C ALA A 126 -2.13 11.21 -4.52
N VAL A 127 -1.12 11.17 -5.40
CA VAL A 127 -0.11 12.24 -5.54
C VAL A 127 -0.71 13.49 -6.20
N ARG A 128 -1.60 13.34 -7.20
CA ARG A 128 -2.28 14.43 -7.92
C ARG A 128 -2.93 15.46 -7.01
N LYS A 129 -3.51 15.01 -5.89
CA LYS A 129 -4.14 15.88 -4.88
C LYS A 129 -3.16 16.92 -4.31
N TRP A 130 -1.87 16.63 -4.31
CA TRP A 130 -0.81 17.42 -3.68
C TRP A 130 0.07 18.14 -4.70
N CYS A 131 0.46 17.47 -5.79
CA CYS A 131 1.34 18.08 -6.79
C CYS A 131 0.62 19.09 -7.71
N GLY A 132 -0.71 19.08 -7.73
CA GLY A 132 -1.52 19.95 -8.56
C GLY A 132 -1.72 19.43 -9.99
N LYS A 133 -2.72 19.98 -10.68
CA LYS A 133 -3.17 19.50 -11.99
C LYS A 133 -2.12 19.67 -13.09
N THR A 134 -1.37 20.77 -13.06
CA THR A 134 -0.34 21.09 -14.06
C THR A 134 0.80 20.09 -13.98
N THR A 135 1.41 19.94 -12.80
CA THR A 135 2.48 18.98 -12.53
C THR A 135 2.09 17.56 -12.88
N TYR A 136 0.89 17.14 -12.48
CA TYR A 136 0.36 15.83 -12.82
C TYR A 136 0.29 15.60 -14.33
N ARG A 137 -0.21 16.57 -15.10
CA ARG A 137 -0.31 16.46 -16.57
C ARG A 137 1.06 16.39 -17.21
N SER A 138 1.99 17.27 -16.82
CA SER A 138 3.34 17.27 -17.35
C SER A 138 4.08 15.95 -17.06
N PHE A 139 3.89 15.38 -15.86
CA PHE A 139 4.42 14.05 -15.55
C PHE A 139 3.83 12.96 -16.45
N CYS A 140 2.50 12.92 -16.63
CA CYS A 140 1.86 11.94 -17.50
C CYS A 140 2.33 12.06 -18.96
N GLU A 141 2.46 13.29 -19.47
CA GLU A 141 2.98 13.56 -20.81
C GLU A 141 4.44 13.12 -20.94
N ALA A 142 5.26 13.38 -19.93
CA ALA A 142 6.65 12.96 -19.90
C ALA A 142 6.83 11.44 -19.90
N VAL A 143 6.03 10.72 -19.11
CA VAL A 143 6.02 9.25 -19.12
C VAL A 143 5.58 8.72 -20.49
N LYS A 144 4.50 9.28 -21.06
CA LYS A 144 3.97 8.85 -22.36
C LYS A 144 4.95 9.09 -23.50
N ASN A 145 5.57 10.27 -23.52
CA ASN A 145 6.48 10.69 -24.59
C ASN A 145 7.93 10.26 -24.34
N ARG A 146 8.22 9.64 -23.19
CA ARG A 146 9.56 9.26 -22.73
C ARG A 146 10.54 10.44 -22.78
N THR A 147 10.13 11.57 -22.20
CA THR A 147 10.95 12.78 -22.12
C THR A 147 11.38 13.05 -20.68
N PRO A 148 12.59 13.61 -20.44
CA PRO A 148 13.02 13.99 -19.11
C PRO A 148 12.05 14.98 -18.44
N PHE A 149 11.78 14.81 -17.15
CA PHE A 149 10.91 15.70 -16.39
C PHE A 149 11.27 15.71 -14.90
N HIS A 150 11.22 16.89 -14.27
CA HIS A 150 11.28 17.04 -12.81
C HIS A 150 10.29 18.12 -12.37
N SER A 151 9.44 17.83 -11.38
CA SER A 151 8.37 18.74 -10.96
C SER A 151 8.79 19.92 -10.09
N GLY A 152 10.02 19.91 -9.57
CA GLY A 152 10.34 20.66 -8.34
C GLY A 152 9.61 20.09 -7.11
N ARG A 153 9.83 20.70 -5.95
CA ARG A 153 9.24 20.27 -4.66
C ARG A 153 7.80 20.78 -4.51
N PHE A 154 6.92 19.94 -4.00
CA PHE A 154 5.56 20.28 -3.58
C PHE A 154 5.29 19.75 -2.16
N ASP A 155 4.36 20.37 -1.43
CA ASP A 155 3.94 19.84 -0.12
C ASP A 155 3.15 18.55 -0.31
N PHE A 156 3.64 17.44 0.26
CA PHE A 156 2.95 16.17 0.30
C PHE A 156 2.80 15.68 1.73
N ARG A 157 1.64 15.95 2.35
CA ARG A 157 1.29 15.43 3.70
C ARG A 157 2.35 15.74 4.76
N GLY A 158 2.98 16.91 4.70
CA GLY A 158 4.05 17.31 5.63
C GLY A 158 5.47 16.94 5.17
N TYR A 159 5.63 16.29 4.02
CA TYR A 159 6.91 15.96 3.38
C TYR A 159 7.15 16.83 2.14
N ASP A 160 8.41 16.89 1.70
CA ASP A 160 8.76 17.41 0.37
C ASP A 160 8.51 16.31 -0.66
N GLY A 161 7.50 16.51 -1.51
CA GLY A 161 7.19 15.62 -2.62
C GLY A 161 7.85 16.10 -3.91
N SER A 162 8.36 15.18 -4.73
CA SER A 162 8.79 15.48 -6.10
C SER A 162 8.50 14.32 -7.04
N LEU A 163 8.21 14.63 -8.30
CA LEU A 163 8.00 13.66 -9.38
C LEU A 163 9.12 13.82 -10.41
N TRP A 164 9.59 12.70 -10.95
CA TRP A 164 10.67 12.70 -11.92
C TRP A 164 10.52 11.58 -12.96
N VAL A 165 11.05 11.84 -14.16
CA VAL A 165 11.09 10.90 -15.30
C VAL A 165 12.45 11.03 -15.97
N GLU A 166 13.13 9.90 -16.12
CA GLU A 166 14.47 9.75 -16.67
C GLU A 166 14.46 8.61 -17.71
N PRO A 167 14.34 8.96 -19.01
CA PRO A 167 14.56 8.01 -20.09
C PRO A 167 16.02 7.55 -20.12
N CYS A 168 16.25 6.29 -20.44
CA CYS A 168 17.59 5.73 -20.58
C CYS A 168 17.97 5.59 -22.05
N ASP A 169 19.00 6.33 -22.46
CA ASP A 169 19.53 6.34 -23.83
C ASP A 169 20.76 5.44 -24.01
N LYS A 170 21.17 4.72 -22.96
CA LYS A 170 22.38 3.90 -22.96
C LYS A 170 22.09 2.51 -22.38
N ASP A 171 22.89 1.54 -22.81
CA ASP A 171 22.97 0.25 -22.13
C ASP A 171 24.14 0.32 -21.14
N ASP A 172 23.87 0.11 -19.86
CA ASP A 172 24.88 0.10 -18.79
C ASP A 172 24.89 -1.23 -18.02
N GLY A 173 24.31 -2.28 -18.62
CA GLY A 173 24.16 -3.61 -18.01
C GLY A 173 23.00 -3.71 -17.00
N TYR A 174 22.55 -2.59 -16.43
CA TYR A 174 21.34 -2.54 -15.60
C TYR A 174 20.15 -2.02 -16.39
N HIS A 175 20.33 -0.88 -17.05
CA HIS A 175 19.41 -0.27 -17.98
C HIS A 175 19.67 -0.75 -19.40
N ARG A 176 18.58 -0.81 -20.19
CA ARG A 176 18.63 -1.03 -21.63
C ARG A 176 18.19 0.24 -22.33
N VAL A 177 18.71 0.47 -23.54
CA VAL A 177 18.26 1.59 -24.39
C VAL A 177 16.74 1.55 -24.56
N GLY A 178 16.08 2.67 -24.28
CA GLY A 178 14.63 2.82 -24.34
C GLY A 178 13.88 2.46 -23.06
N ASP A 179 14.59 2.06 -22.00
CA ASP A 179 14.02 1.98 -20.66
C ASP A 179 13.60 3.36 -20.14
N LEU A 180 12.61 3.37 -19.28
CA LEU A 180 12.11 4.55 -18.60
C LEU A 180 12.17 4.32 -17.10
N THR A 181 12.94 5.14 -16.41
CA THR A 181 12.93 5.20 -14.95
C THR A 181 12.12 6.42 -14.54
N ALA A 182 11.14 6.25 -13.68
CA ALA A 182 10.32 7.35 -13.19
C ALA A 182 9.93 7.07 -11.75
N GLY A 183 9.64 8.12 -11.00
CA GLY A 183 9.35 7.94 -9.59
C GLY A 183 8.73 9.14 -8.90
N PHE A 184 8.40 8.90 -7.64
CA PHE A 184 7.92 9.86 -6.68
C PHE A 184 8.84 9.81 -5.45
N SER A 185 9.45 10.94 -5.12
CA SER A 185 10.24 11.10 -3.90
C SER A 185 9.38 11.77 -2.84
N LYS A 186 9.40 11.20 -1.64
CA LYS A 186 8.74 11.74 -0.44
C LYS A 186 9.81 11.97 0.62
N GLU A 187 10.43 13.13 0.57
CA GLU A 187 11.60 13.51 1.37
C GLU A 187 11.19 14.20 2.68
N TYR A 188 12.00 14.01 3.73
CA TYR A 188 11.95 14.85 4.92
C TYR A 188 12.31 16.29 4.53
N ARG A 189 11.62 17.26 5.15
CA ARG A 189 11.72 18.67 4.81
C ARG A 189 13.15 19.17 4.79
N GLY A 190 13.61 19.62 3.62
CA GLY A 190 14.94 20.20 3.46
C GLY A 190 16.11 19.23 3.61
N CYS A 191 15.86 17.93 3.77
CA CYS A 191 16.93 16.95 4.03
C CYS A 191 17.46 16.26 2.77
N GLY A 192 16.71 16.27 1.67
CA GLY A 192 17.08 15.53 0.45
C GLY A 192 17.16 14.01 0.66
N ASN A 193 16.55 13.51 1.73
CA ASN A 193 16.46 12.09 2.06
C ASN A 193 15.03 11.78 2.51
N GLY A 194 14.55 10.57 2.25
CA GLY A 194 13.26 10.10 2.73
C GLY A 194 12.85 8.79 2.08
N TYR A 195 11.67 8.79 1.49
CA TYR A 195 11.03 7.59 0.98
C TYR A 195 10.86 7.69 -0.53
N TYR A 196 11.47 6.76 -1.25
CA TYR A 196 11.44 6.76 -2.71
C TYR A 196 10.45 5.71 -3.23
N TYR A 197 9.77 6.05 -4.31
CA TYR A 197 8.79 5.20 -4.94
C TYR A 197 9.05 5.15 -6.44
N LEU A 198 9.31 3.96 -6.97
CA LEU A 198 9.51 3.76 -8.41
C LEU A 198 8.19 3.47 -9.11
N LEU A 199 8.01 4.08 -10.27
CA LEU A 199 6.86 3.88 -11.14
C LEU A 199 6.92 2.48 -11.75
N ILE A 200 5.85 1.70 -11.57
CA ILE A 200 5.75 0.32 -12.07
C ILE A 200 4.73 0.16 -13.19
N ASN A 201 3.87 1.16 -13.37
CA ASN A 201 2.99 1.39 -14.51
C ASN A 201 2.56 2.87 -14.46
N GLU A 202 1.81 3.35 -15.46
CA GLU A 202 1.40 4.74 -15.65
C GLU A 202 0.61 5.35 -14.47
N HIS A 203 0.16 4.52 -13.52
CA HIS A 203 -0.72 4.93 -12.43
C HIS A 203 -0.20 4.58 -11.04
N THR A 204 0.84 3.76 -10.93
CA THR A 204 1.19 3.09 -9.67
C THR A 204 2.67 3.18 -9.40
N PHE A 205 3.01 3.58 -8.18
CA PHE A 205 4.36 3.51 -7.66
C PHE A 205 4.46 2.49 -6.53
N ILE A 206 5.62 1.87 -6.39
CA ILE A 206 5.97 0.99 -5.28
C ILE A 206 7.10 1.63 -4.49
N GLY A 207 6.94 1.66 -3.17
CA GLY A 207 7.99 2.07 -2.24
C GLY A 207 9.16 1.12 -2.28
N CYS A 208 10.33 1.68 -2.54
CA CYS A 208 11.62 1.02 -2.60
C CYS A 208 12.62 2.02 -2.06
N ASP A 209 13.36 1.66 -1.02
CA ASP A 209 14.45 2.54 -0.59
C ASP A 209 15.52 2.54 -1.67
N ILE A 210 16.12 3.69 -1.89
CA ILE A 210 17.26 3.86 -2.77
C ILE A 210 18.40 4.18 -1.81
N ASP A 211 19.16 3.14 -1.45
CA ASP A 211 20.45 3.32 -0.78
C ASP A 211 21.47 3.95 -1.74
#